data_AF-A0A497HTA4-F1
#
_entry.id   AF-A0A497HTA4-F1
#
_cell.length_a   1.000
_cell.length_b   1.000
_cell.length_c   1.000
_cell.angle_alpha   90.00
_cell.angle_beta   90.00
_cell.angle_gamma   90.00
#
_symmetry.space_group_name_H-M   'P 1'
#
loop_
_entity.id
_entity.type
_entity.pdbx_description
1 polymer ?
#
loop_
_entity_poly.entity_id
_entity_poly.type
_entity_poly.pdbx_seq_one_letter_code
_entity_poly.pdbx_strand_id
1 'polypeptide(L)'
;MMKRSAVEGNLEGDFWNRLDPLLARYFREHFPSPTESQRKAFQALEKGRDVLVVSPTGSGKTFTAFMTVLDRLIKEAREGKLQPKTYCVYVSPLKALGNDIRKNLT
;
A
#
# COMPACT_ATOMS: atom_id res chain seq x y z
N MET A 1 32.09 12.38 5.10
CA MET A 1 31.47 12.09 3.78
C MET A 1 31.17 10.58 3.73
N MET A 2 30.04 10.16 4.28
CA MET A 2 29.64 8.75 4.39
C MET A 2 28.76 8.35 3.19
N LYS A 3 29.07 7.20 2.59
CA LYS A 3 28.41 6.62 1.42
C LYS A 3 26.90 6.43 1.68
N ARG A 4 26.05 7.19 0.98
CA ARG A 4 24.57 7.09 0.98
C ARG A 4 24.02 5.77 0.41
N SER A 5 24.86 4.91 -0.16
CA SER A 5 24.43 3.81 -1.03
C SER A 5 24.01 2.49 -0.33
N ALA A 6 24.25 2.31 0.97
CA ALA A 6 24.02 1.02 1.64
C ALA A 6 22.69 0.92 2.41
N VAL A 7 22.07 2.06 2.76
CA VAL A 7 20.83 2.07 3.58
C VAL A 7 19.57 1.93 2.72
N GLU A 8 19.61 2.41 1.48
CA GLU A 8 18.43 2.41 0.58
C GLU A 8 18.06 1.00 0.11
N GLY A 9 19.04 0.11 -0.11
CA GLY A 9 18.82 -1.27 -0.57
C GLY A 9 18.18 -2.18 0.48
N ASN A 10 18.37 -1.88 1.78
CA ASN A 10 17.83 -2.72 2.86
C ASN A 10 16.36 -2.39 3.20
N LEU A 11 15.93 -1.15 2.91
CA LEU A 11 14.55 -0.69 3.17
C LEU A 11 13.54 -1.21 2.15
N GLU A 12 13.97 -1.52 0.92
CA GLU A 12 13.09 -2.15 -0.08
C GLU A 12 12.84 -3.62 0.25
N GLY A 13 13.87 -4.33 0.71
CA GLY A 13 13.74 -5.71 1.18
C GLY A 13 12.75 -5.83 2.33
N ASP A 14 12.83 -4.94 3.33
CA ASP A 14 11.89 -4.93 4.47
C ASP A 14 10.43 -4.71 4.02
N PHE A 15 10.19 -3.73 3.14
CA PHE A 15 8.83 -3.39 2.71
C PHE A 15 8.13 -4.57 2.01
N TRP A 16 8.80 -5.16 1.01
CA TRP A 16 8.17 -6.23 0.23
C TRP A 16 7.98 -7.52 1.02
N ASN A 17 8.82 -7.79 2.01
CA ASN A 17 8.73 -8.99 2.84
C ASN A 17 7.60 -8.92 3.88
N ARG A 18 7.06 -7.73 4.13
CA ARG A 18 5.95 -7.51 5.08
C ARG A 18 4.58 -7.66 4.45
N LEU A 19 4.49 -7.49 3.13
CA LEU A 19 3.28 -7.75 2.36
C LEU A 19 3.06 -9.26 2.15
N ASP A 20 1.80 -9.65 1.94
CA ASP A 20 1.46 -10.97 1.44
C ASP A 20 2.26 -11.28 0.16
N PRO A 21 2.82 -12.49 0.00
CA PRO A 21 3.64 -12.82 -1.17
C PRO A 21 2.93 -12.60 -2.52
N LEU A 22 1.62 -12.80 -2.59
CA LEU A 22 0.84 -12.54 -3.80
C LEU A 22 0.87 -11.06 -4.17
N LEU A 23 0.62 -10.20 -3.17
CA LEU A 23 0.58 -8.77 -3.35
C LEU A 23 1.98 -8.21 -3.64
N ALA A 24 3.00 -8.67 -2.90
CA ALA A 24 4.39 -8.29 -3.14
C ALA A 24 4.83 -8.62 -4.57
N ARG A 25 4.48 -9.81 -5.10
CA ARG A 25 4.79 -10.18 -6.49
C ARG A 25 4.13 -9.24 -7.49
N TYR A 26 2.81 -9.04 -7.36
CA TYR A 26 2.06 -8.15 -8.26
C TYR A 26 2.68 -6.74 -8.30
N PHE A 27 3.01 -6.18 -7.15
CA PHE A 27 3.57 -4.83 -7.09
C PHE A 27 4.98 -4.73 -7.70
N ARG A 28 5.84 -5.73 -7.48
CA ARG A 28 7.18 -5.77 -8.11
C ARG A 28 7.11 -5.84 -9.63
N GLU A 29 6.08 -6.49 -10.18
CA GLU A 29 5.88 -6.60 -11.63
C GLU A 29 5.35 -5.30 -12.26
N HIS A 30 4.60 -4.50 -11.51
CA HIS A 30 3.88 -3.33 -12.03
C HIS A 30 4.53 -1.99 -11.66
N PHE A 31 5.42 -1.96 -10.65
CA PHE A 31 6.03 -0.73 -10.16
C PHE A 31 7.54 -0.90 -9.94
N PRO A 32 8.38 0.08 -10.32
CA PRO A 32 9.84 -0.04 -10.17
C PRO A 32 10.28 -0.23 -8.72
N SER A 33 9.73 0.57 -7.81
CA SER A 33 10.01 0.51 -6.37
C SER A 33 8.99 1.33 -5.57
N PRO A 34 8.84 1.09 -4.25
CA PRO A 34 7.90 1.87 -3.45
C PRO A 34 8.51 3.25 -3.16
N THR A 35 7.71 4.30 -3.35
CA THR A 35 8.15 5.67 -3.03
C THR A 35 8.35 5.84 -1.53
N GLU A 36 9.17 6.81 -1.11
CA GLU A 36 9.46 7.05 0.31
C GLU A 36 8.18 7.27 1.14
N SER A 37 7.21 8.01 0.60
CA SER A 37 5.91 8.23 1.23
C SER A 37 5.15 6.93 1.48
N GLN A 38 5.24 5.95 0.57
CA GLN A 38 4.56 4.67 0.69
C GLN A 38 5.20 3.83 1.79
N ARG A 39 6.55 3.79 1.85
CA ARG A 39 7.28 3.08 2.90
C ARG A 39 6.94 3.61 4.29
N LYS A 40 6.98 4.94 4.46
CA LYS A 40 6.65 5.60 5.73
C LYS A 40 5.21 5.37 6.15
N ALA A 41 4.26 5.54 5.22
CA ALA A 41 2.85 5.33 5.49
C ALA A 41 2.55 3.88 5.87
N PHE A 42 3.09 2.92 5.12
CA PHE A 42 2.89 1.50 5.37
C PHE A 42 3.36 1.07 6.76
N GLN A 43 4.54 1.52 7.19
CA GLN A 43 5.04 1.23 8.54
C GLN A 43 4.12 1.71 9.67
N ALA A 44 3.39 2.80 9.46
CA ALA A 44 2.44 3.32 10.43
C ALA A 44 1.07 2.63 10.31
N LEU A 45 0.60 2.38 9.09
CA LEU A 45 -0.67 1.71 8.81
C LEU A 45 -0.67 0.25 9.31
N GLU A 46 0.43 -0.49 9.15
CA GLU A 46 0.54 -1.85 9.70
C GLU A 46 0.44 -1.90 11.23
N LYS A 47 0.80 -0.80 11.91
CA LYS A 47 0.65 -0.66 13.37
C LYS A 47 -0.75 -0.20 13.77
N GLY A 48 -1.69 -0.13 12.82
CA GLY A 48 -3.06 0.33 13.05
C GLY A 48 -3.15 1.82 13.39
N ARG A 49 -2.16 2.64 12.99
CA ARG A 49 -2.16 4.08 13.27
C ARG A 49 -2.79 4.87 12.12
N ASP A 50 -3.42 5.98 12.46
CA ASP A 50 -3.90 6.96 11.49
C ASP A 50 -2.73 7.64 10.77
N VAL A 51 -2.87 7.83 9.45
CA VAL A 51 -1.81 8.39 8.60
C VAL A 51 -2.39 9.45 7.66
N LEU A 52 -1.79 10.64 7.68
CA LEU A 52 -1.96 11.66 6.66
C LEU A 52 -0.73 11.66 5.74
N VAL A 53 -0.94 11.34 4.46
CA VAL A 53 0.14 11.37 3.47
C VAL A 53 0.09 12.67 2.67
N VAL A 54 1.12 13.50 2.82
CA VAL A 54 1.33 14.70 2.00
C VAL A 54 2.50 14.45 1.06
N SER A 55 2.22 14.42 -0.25
CA SER A 55 3.25 14.22 -1.27
C SER A 55 2.82 14.82 -2.61
N PRO A 56 3.72 15.00 -3.60
CA PRO A 56 3.38 15.50 -4.93
C PRO A 56 2.39 14.59 -5.69
N THR A 57 1.64 15.14 -6.65
CA THR A 57 0.79 14.34 -7.56
C THR A 57 1.63 13.30 -8.32
N GLY A 58 1.01 12.18 -8.70
CA GLY A 58 1.71 11.09 -9.39
C GLY A 58 2.59 10.20 -8.51
N SER A 59 2.75 10.49 -7.21
CA SER A 59 3.62 9.70 -6.30
C SER A 59 2.99 8.41 -5.74
N GLY A 60 1.85 7.96 -6.28
CA GLY A 60 1.19 6.72 -5.86
C GLY A 60 0.46 6.74 -4.51
N LYS A 61 0.04 7.90 -3.98
CA LYS A 61 -0.65 8.02 -2.67
C LYS A 61 -1.88 7.13 -2.53
N THR A 62 -2.78 7.19 -3.51
CA THR A 62 -4.03 6.42 -3.47
C THR A 62 -3.74 4.93 -3.40
N PHE A 63 -2.73 4.49 -4.16
CA PHE A 63 -2.33 3.10 -4.24
C PHE A 63 -1.73 2.57 -2.93
N THR A 64 -1.02 3.41 -2.17
CA THR A 64 -0.52 3.06 -0.82
C THR A 64 -1.64 2.72 0.16
N ALA A 65 -2.73 3.49 0.14
CA ALA A 65 -3.87 3.22 1.01
C ALA A 65 -4.53 1.88 0.66
N PHE A 66 -4.79 1.64 -0.63
CA PHE A 66 -5.43 0.40 -1.08
C PHE A 66 -4.54 -0.83 -0.91
N MET A 67 -3.23 -0.72 -1.10
CA MET A 67 -2.28 -1.81 -0.85
C MET A 67 -2.41 -2.36 0.56
N THR A 68 -2.46 -1.47 1.57
CA THR A 68 -2.57 -1.86 2.98
C THR A 68 -3.91 -2.58 3.25
N VAL A 69 -5.00 -2.09 2.64
CA VAL A 69 -6.32 -2.73 2.77
C VAL A 69 -6.31 -4.12 2.13
N LEU A 70 -5.79 -4.25 0.92
CA LEU A 70 -5.71 -5.53 0.20
C LEU A 70 -4.83 -6.54 0.94
N ASP A 71 -3.68 -6.10 1.45
CA ASP A 71 -2.78 -6.95 2.24
C ASP A 71 -3.49 -7.55 3.45
N ARG A 72 -4.22 -6.73 4.20
CA ARG A 72 -5.03 -7.19 5.33
C ARG A 72 -6.11 -8.16 4.90
N LEU A 73 -6.85 -7.87 3.83
CA LEU A 73 -7.91 -8.76 3.33
C LEU A 73 -7.38 -10.13 2.92
N ILE A 74 -6.22 -10.17 2.24
CA ILE A 74 -5.58 -11.43 1.83
C ILE A 74 -5.13 -12.22 3.06
N LYS A 75 -4.49 -11.57 4.04
CA LYS A 75 -4.07 -12.21 5.30
C LYS A 75 -5.27 -12.81 6.06
N GLU A 76 -6.35 -12.04 6.23
CA GLU A 76 -7.60 -12.50 6.86
C GLU A 76 -8.24 -13.68 6.09
N ALA A 77 -8.17 -13.67 4.75
CA ALA A 77 -8.69 -14.75 3.92
C ALA A 77 -7.91 -16.05 4.12
N ARG A 78 -6.57 -15.96 4.14
CA ARG A 78 -5.69 -17.13 4.38
C ARG A 78 -5.88 -17.73 5.76
N GLU A 79 -6.18 -16.91 6.76
CA GLU A 79 -6.47 -17.35 8.12
C GLU A 79 -7.90 -17.87 8.30
N GLY A 80 -8.74 -17.86 7.25
CA GLY A 80 -10.14 -18.26 7.33
C GLY A 80 -11.02 -17.31 8.16
N LYS A 81 -10.55 -16.08 8.39
CA LYS A 81 -11.22 -15.05 9.21
C LYS A 81 -11.95 -14.00 8.40
N LEU A 82 -11.80 -14.01 7.08
CA LEU A 82 -12.48 -13.07 6.20
C LEU A 82 -14.01 -13.30 6.21
N GLN A 83 -14.71 -12.36 6.83
CA GLN A 83 -16.17 -12.31 6.90
C GLN A 83 -16.77 -11.45 5.77
N PRO A 84 -18.02 -11.69 5.35
CA PRO A 84 -18.73 -10.87 4.36
C PRO A 84 -19.21 -9.55 4.97
N LYS A 85 -18.29 -8.61 5.19
CA LYS A 85 -18.54 -7.28 5.74
C LYS A 85 -17.72 -6.21 5.01
N THR A 86 -18.03 -4.94 5.27
CA THR A 86 -17.23 -3.82 4.75
C THR A 86 -15.94 -3.66 5.55
N TYR A 87 -14.78 -3.63 4.87
CA TYR A 87 -13.46 -3.44 5.49
C TYR A 87 -12.82 -2.08 5.20
N CYS A 88 -13.28 -1.39 4.15
CA CYS A 88 -12.72 -0.12 3.70
C CYS A 88 -13.83 0.78 3.16
N VAL A 89 -13.79 2.04 3.56
CA VAL A 89 -14.62 3.10 3.00
C VAL A 89 -13.67 4.12 2.36
N TYR A 90 -13.73 4.22 1.05
CA TYR A 90 -12.99 5.22 0.29
C TYR A 90 -13.90 6.42 0.02
N VAL A 91 -13.46 7.60 0.46
CA VAL A 91 -14.17 8.86 0.24
C VAL A 91 -13.35 9.73 -0.70
N SER A 92 -13.99 10.22 -1.76
CA SER A 92 -13.40 11.12 -2.74
C SER A 92 -14.27 12.37 -2.87
N PRO A 93 -13.67 13.58 -2.99
CA PRO A 93 -14.42 14.80 -3.29
C PRO A 93 -14.97 14.81 -4.73
N LEU A 94 -14.48 13.92 -5.61
CA LEU A 94 -14.87 13.85 -7.02
C LEU A 94 -15.45 12.48 -7.38
N LYS A 95 -16.63 12.49 -8.02
CA LYS A 95 -17.28 11.27 -8.56
C LYS A 95 -16.41 10.54 -9.59
N ALA A 96 -15.74 11.30 -10.47
CA ALA A 96 -14.86 10.74 -11.50
C ALA A 96 -13.75 9.89 -10.88
N LEU A 97 -13.09 10.41 -9.83
CA LEU A 97 -12.04 9.67 -9.14
C LEU A 97 -12.57 8.42 -8.42
N GLY A 98 -13.78 8.47 -7.85
CA GLY A 98 -14.44 7.28 -7.31
C GLY A 98 -14.69 6.20 -8.37
N ASN A 99 -15.11 6.61 -9.57
CA ASN A 99 -15.30 5.69 -10.70
C ASN A 99 -13.99 5.09 -11.19
N ASP A 100 -12.91 5.86 -11.24
CA ASP A 100 -11.59 5.38 -11.67
C ASP A 100 -11.06 4.34 -10.69
N ILE A 101 -11.19 4.58 -9.38
CA ILE A 101 -10.79 3.60 -8.36
C ILE A 101 -11.61 2.32 -8.45
N ARG A 102 -12.93 2.42 -8.66
CA ARG A 102 -13.77 1.23 -8.87
C ARG A 102 -13.25 0.39 -10.04
N LYS A 103 -13.00 1.00 -11.20
CA LYS A 103 -12.49 0.29 -12.39
C LYS A 103 -11.13 -0.37 -12.18
N ASN A 104 -10.26 0.22 -11.37
CA ASN A 104 -8.92 -0.32 -11.12
C ASN A 104 -8.91 -1.46 -10.08
N LEU A 105 -9.99 -1.66 -9.32
CA LEU A 105 -10.08 -2.65 -8.23
C LEU A 105 -11.07 -3.79 -8.49
N THR A 106 -11.81 -3.74 -9.61
CA THR A 106 -12.79 -4.76 -10.03
C THR A 106 -12.43 -5.28 -11.40
#